data_AF-A0AAT9PAN9-F1
#
_entry.id   AF-A0AAT9PAN9-F1
#
_cell.length_a   1.000
_cell.length_b   1.000
_cell.length_c   1.000
_cell.angle_alpha   90.00
_cell.angle_beta   90.00
_cell.angle_gamma   90.00
#
_symmetry.space_group_name_H-M   'P 1'
#
loop_
_entity.id
_entity.type
_entity.pdbx_description
1 polymer ?
#
loop_
_entity_poly.entity_id
_entity_poly.type
_entity_poly.pdbx_seq_one_letter_code
_entity_poly.pdbx_strand_id
1 'polypeptide(L)'
;MDKESLLSKNNKDLTKEEKKEKKRIKKEERTKARQRRKNKRRKVKDTKENFYTLGGRFGDRDPRTKGGIRTLYIRKLTNILLISGLILLIIQVARMVDYQTNNSTPVGTDITFEKSGATVKISDIWTDKKREVTVVKLKYSNKAREVLSLSGDKYNLYFLHTTRHKPDIEMKYGLLGSEGDGYLFIKGKLDKRAYEIVMANALEVIYEDNKDKRSIDIKKLQDKAIEETISNASYTEAKQESIFNKMFQSNKKAPKNDIINFRINAFSENTKVYDGSFLTKDGDIDYGKVVSKTSLSHAVKKLEETLKNEKLERQSYTVSLEEYKDRLKRDKDNKDAADSVKRITKNIEEKDELIEALEKEIDVYKNASFSKDNFGNMQEKFKYFDKQKAGY
;
A
#
# COMPACT_ATOMS: atom_id res chain seq x y z
N MET A 1 -44.24 18.55 -65.46
CA MET A 1 -43.08 18.62 -64.55
C MET A 1 -43.48 17.89 -63.26
N ASP A 2 -42.78 16.82 -62.88
CA ASP A 2 -43.20 15.96 -61.77
C ASP A 2 -43.12 16.66 -60.42
N LYS A 3 -44.16 16.47 -59.58
CA LYS A 3 -44.28 17.14 -58.26
C LYS A 3 -43.06 16.90 -57.36
N GLU A 4 -42.49 15.70 -57.40
CA GLU A 4 -41.30 15.34 -56.63
C GLU A 4 -40.04 16.04 -57.16
N SER A 5 -39.90 16.21 -58.47
CA SER A 5 -38.78 16.93 -59.10
C SER A 5 -38.82 18.44 -58.81
N LEU A 6 -40.01 19.04 -58.72
CA LEU A 6 -40.21 20.44 -58.31
C LEU A 6 -39.88 20.66 -56.83
N LEU A 7 -40.19 19.69 -55.97
CA LEU A 7 -39.93 19.77 -54.53
C LEU A 7 -38.44 19.65 -54.18
N SER A 8 -37.65 18.89 -54.95
CA SER A 8 -36.22 18.66 -54.72
C SER A 8 -35.29 19.79 -55.21
N LYS A 9 -35.73 20.62 -56.17
CA LYS A 9 -34.91 21.74 -56.70
C LYS A 9 -34.68 22.88 -55.71
N ASN A 10 -33.49 23.48 -55.74
CA ASN A 10 -33.14 24.62 -54.90
C ASN A 10 -33.89 25.90 -55.32
N ASN A 11 -34.25 26.75 -54.34
CA ASN A 11 -35.05 27.95 -54.59
C ASN A 11 -34.35 29.00 -55.47
N LYS A 12 -33.03 28.94 -55.66
CA LYS A 12 -32.30 29.87 -56.52
C LYS A 12 -32.50 29.57 -58.01
N ASP A 13 -32.81 28.32 -58.34
CA ASP A 13 -32.86 27.82 -59.73
C ASP A 13 -34.28 27.73 -60.29
N LEU A 14 -35.26 28.30 -59.59
CA LEU A 14 -36.69 28.25 -59.93
C LEU A 14 -37.18 29.62 -60.40
N THR A 15 -37.93 29.63 -61.49
CA THR A 15 -38.65 30.81 -61.99
C THR A 15 -39.73 31.28 -61.01
N LYS A 16 -40.22 32.52 -61.17
CA LYS A 16 -41.24 33.09 -60.26
C LYS A 16 -42.54 32.26 -60.24
N GLU A 17 -42.92 31.65 -61.36
CA GLU A 17 -44.12 30.81 -61.46
C GLU A 17 -43.93 29.45 -60.79
N GLU A 18 -42.79 28.78 -61.03
CA GLU A 18 -42.45 27.52 -60.37
C GLU A 18 -42.34 27.66 -58.83
N LYS A 19 -41.89 28.83 -58.34
CA LYS A 19 -41.88 29.15 -56.90
C LYS A 19 -43.30 29.25 -56.32
N LYS A 20 -44.25 29.83 -57.06
CA LYS A 20 -45.66 29.92 -56.63
C LYS A 20 -46.30 28.53 -56.62
N GLU A 21 -46.01 27.71 -57.62
CA GLU A 21 -46.53 26.34 -57.72
C GLU A 21 -45.97 25.42 -56.63
N LYS A 22 -44.66 25.49 -56.35
CA LYS A 22 -44.02 24.78 -55.24
C LYS A 22 -44.61 25.17 -53.87
N LYS A 23 -45.00 26.45 -53.68
CA LYS A 23 -45.70 26.89 -52.47
C LYS A 23 -47.13 26.34 -52.39
N ARG A 24 -47.87 26.25 -53.51
CA ARG A 24 -49.22 25.65 -53.53
C ARG A 24 -49.16 24.16 -53.20
N ILE A 25 -48.23 23.41 -53.81
CA ILE A 25 -48.04 21.96 -53.54
C ILE A 25 -47.71 21.71 -52.06
N LYS A 26 -46.77 22.47 -51.48
CA LYS A 26 -46.45 22.36 -50.04
C LYS A 26 -47.64 22.71 -49.13
N LYS A 27 -48.50 23.64 -49.54
CA LYS A 27 -49.70 24.02 -48.77
C LYS A 27 -50.74 22.91 -48.83
N GLU A 28 -50.93 22.25 -49.98
CA GLU A 28 -51.82 21.10 -50.15
C GLU A 28 -51.35 19.84 -49.40
N GLU A 29 -50.05 19.54 -49.41
CA GLU A 29 -49.51 18.42 -48.63
C GLU A 29 -49.70 18.64 -47.13
N ARG A 30 -49.50 19.88 -46.65
CA ARG A 30 -49.75 20.24 -45.26
C ARG A 30 -51.22 20.11 -44.87
N THR A 31 -52.16 20.51 -45.73
CA THR A 31 -53.60 20.35 -45.45
C THR A 31 -54.03 18.88 -45.46
N LYS A 32 -53.57 18.09 -46.44
CA LYS A 32 -53.82 16.63 -46.49
C LYS A 32 -53.24 15.91 -45.28
N ALA A 33 -52.03 16.26 -44.85
CA ALA A 33 -51.42 15.72 -43.63
C ALA A 33 -52.22 16.08 -42.37
N ARG A 34 -52.74 17.30 -42.29
CA ARG A 34 -53.57 17.76 -41.16
C ARG A 34 -54.93 17.05 -41.11
N GLN A 35 -55.57 16.84 -42.26
CA GLN A 35 -56.80 16.05 -42.37
C GLN A 35 -56.58 14.58 -41.99
N ARG A 36 -55.50 13.93 -42.46
CA ARG A 36 -55.14 12.56 -42.06
C ARG A 36 -54.96 12.43 -40.55
N ARG A 37 -54.28 13.40 -39.91
CA ARG A 37 -54.12 13.43 -38.44
C ARG A 37 -55.47 13.61 -37.71
N LYS A 38 -56.37 14.45 -38.23
CA LYS A 38 -57.70 14.67 -37.64
C LYS A 38 -58.59 13.43 -37.75
N ASN A 39 -58.56 12.74 -38.88
CA ASN A 39 -59.31 11.49 -39.09
C ASN A 39 -58.76 10.33 -38.24
N LYS A 40 -57.43 10.23 -38.08
CA LYS A 40 -56.81 9.24 -37.17
C LYS A 40 -57.20 9.49 -35.70
N ARG A 41 -57.33 10.76 -35.28
CA ARG A 41 -57.80 11.12 -33.93
C ARG A 41 -59.29 10.83 -33.71
N ARG A 42 -60.13 10.95 -34.74
CA ARG A 42 -61.56 10.59 -34.66
C ARG A 42 -61.77 9.07 -34.52
N LYS A 43 -61.07 8.26 -35.33
CA LYS A 43 -61.13 6.78 -35.22
C LYS A 43 -60.67 6.23 -33.86
N VAL A 44 -59.78 6.93 -33.15
CA VAL A 44 -59.33 6.57 -31.79
C VAL A 44 -60.33 7.01 -30.71
N LYS A 45 -61.24 7.95 -31.02
CA LYS A 45 -62.26 8.43 -30.09
C LYS A 45 -63.49 7.54 -30.10
N ASP A 46 -63.85 6.95 -31.25
CA ASP A 46 -65.02 6.07 -31.41
C ASP A 46 -64.77 4.63 -30.93
N THR A 47 -63.55 4.31 -30.48
CA THR A 47 -63.17 2.98 -29.94
C THR A 47 -63.08 2.96 -28.40
N LYS A 48 -63.68 3.95 -27.73
CA LYS A 48 -63.61 4.16 -26.27
C LYS A 48 -64.84 3.65 -25.50
N GLU A 49 -65.46 2.57 -25.93
CA GLU A 49 -66.41 1.85 -25.09
C GLU A 49 -65.87 0.44 -24.86
N ASN A 50 -65.61 0.13 -23.58
CA ASN A 50 -65.16 -1.15 -23.02
C ASN A 50 -63.64 -1.36 -22.88
N PHE A 51 -63.06 -0.79 -21.82
CA PHE A 51 -61.91 -1.42 -21.15
C PHE A 51 -62.19 -1.50 -19.65
N TYR A 52 -62.35 -2.74 -19.16
CA TYR A 52 -62.35 -3.10 -17.75
C TYR A 52 -60.99 -2.73 -17.14
N THR A 53 -60.96 -1.76 -16.23
CA THR A 53 -59.77 -1.44 -15.45
C THR A 53 -59.54 -2.53 -14.41
N LEU A 54 -58.72 -3.53 -14.73
CA LEU A 54 -58.19 -4.45 -13.71
C LEU A 54 -57.03 -3.72 -13.00
N GLY A 55 -57.38 -3.00 -11.92
CA GLY A 55 -56.42 -2.37 -11.01
C GLY A 55 -55.66 -3.41 -10.19
N GLY A 56 -54.61 -4.01 -10.78
CA GLY A 56 -53.62 -4.82 -10.06
C GLY A 56 -52.30 -4.08 -9.86
N ARG A 57 -51.44 -4.58 -8.95
CA ARG A 57 -50.10 -4.04 -8.57
C ARG A 57 -49.11 -3.77 -9.72
N PHE A 58 -49.49 -4.11 -10.95
CA PHE A 58 -48.71 -3.96 -12.19
C PHE A 58 -49.39 -3.08 -13.27
N GLY A 59 -50.54 -2.46 -12.95
CA GLY A 59 -51.26 -1.54 -13.82
C GLY A 59 -52.01 -2.20 -14.98
N ASP A 60 -52.90 -1.40 -15.57
CA ASP A 60 -53.76 -1.80 -16.68
C ASP A 60 -52.96 -2.28 -17.90
N ARG A 61 -53.54 -3.15 -18.74
CA ARG A 61 -52.86 -3.83 -19.85
C ARG A 61 -52.35 -2.89 -20.96
N ASP A 62 -52.66 -1.59 -20.91
CA ASP A 62 -52.21 -0.57 -21.87
C ASP A 62 -50.67 -0.43 -21.87
N PRO A 63 -50.00 -0.56 -23.03
CA PRO A 63 -48.55 -0.39 -23.15
C PRO A 63 -48.04 0.99 -22.68
N ARG A 64 -48.88 2.03 -22.68
CA ARG A 64 -48.51 3.37 -22.16
C ARG A 64 -48.41 3.40 -20.63
N THR A 65 -49.28 2.66 -19.94
CA THR A 65 -49.31 2.56 -18.46
C THR A 65 -48.20 1.65 -17.94
N LYS A 66 -47.90 0.56 -18.66
CA LYS A 66 -46.79 -0.36 -18.34
C LYS A 66 -45.41 0.31 -18.39
N GLY A 67 -45.19 1.23 -19.34
CA GLY A 67 -43.93 1.98 -19.44
C GLY A 67 -43.70 2.87 -18.21
N GLY A 68 -44.71 3.65 -17.80
CA GLY A 68 -44.61 4.54 -16.63
C GLY A 68 -44.40 3.79 -15.31
N ILE A 69 -45.08 2.66 -15.11
CA ILE A 69 -44.93 1.83 -13.92
C ILE A 69 -43.55 1.19 -13.85
N ARG A 70 -43.02 0.67 -14.97
CA ARG A 70 -41.63 0.16 -15.03
C ARG A 70 -40.61 1.24 -14.70
N THR A 71 -40.76 2.44 -15.25
CA THR A 71 -39.90 3.59 -14.94
C THR A 71 -39.98 3.99 -13.45
N LEU A 72 -41.16 3.93 -12.83
CA LEU A 72 -41.32 4.19 -11.40
C LEU A 72 -40.64 3.13 -10.53
N TYR A 73 -40.74 1.84 -10.88
CA TYR A 73 -40.03 0.77 -10.18
C TYR A 73 -38.51 0.89 -10.34
N ILE A 74 -38.02 1.18 -11.55
CA ILE A 74 -36.60 1.44 -11.80
C ILE A 74 -36.14 2.64 -10.96
N ARG A 75 -36.88 3.76 -10.95
CA ARG A 75 -36.53 4.94 -10.15
C ARG A 75 -36.49 4.62 -8.65
N LYS A 76 -37.44 3.84 -8.13
CA LYS A 76 -37.42 3.39 -6.73
C LYS A 76 -36.20 2.51 -6.43
N LEU A 77 -35.88 1.58 -7.32
CA LEU A 77 -34.71 0.71 -7.20
C LEU A 77 -33.41 1.53 -7.25
N THR A 78 -33.29 2.49 -8.18
CA THR A 78 -32.14 3.40 -8.27
C THR A 78 -31.99 4.24 -7.00
N ASN A 79 -33.09 4.77 -6.45
CA ASN A 79 -33.04 5.51 -5.19
C ASN A 79 -32.57 4.62 -4.02
N ILE A 80 -33.03 3.38 -3.94
CA ILE A 80 -32.57 2.42 -2.91
C ILE A 80 -31.08 2.14 -3.07
N LEU A 81 -30.60 1.92 -4.30
CA LEU A 81 -29.17 1.71 -4.59
C LEU A 81 -28.31 2.95 -4.29
N LEU A 82 -28.83 4.16 -4.53
CA LEU A 82 -28.13 5.40 -4.18
C LEU A 82 -28.02 5.56 -2.67
N ILE A 83 -29.09 5.32 -1.93
CA ILE A 83 -29.10 5.40 -0.46
C ILE A 83 -28.18 4.34 0.14
N SER A 84 -28.23 3.10 -0.36
CA SER A 84 -27.33 2.04 0.11
C SER A 84 -25.86 2.34 -0.23
N GLY A 85 -25.58 2.91 -1.40
CA GLY A 85 -24.24 3.38 -1.78
C GLY A 85 -23.72 4.48 -0.85
N LEU A 86 -24.56 5.45 -0.47
CA LEU A 86 -24.22 6.49 0.52
C LEU A 86 -23.91 5.89 1.90
N ILE A 87 -24.73 4.95 2.38
CA ILE A 87 -24.52 4.29 3.66
C ILE A 87 -23.20 3.49 3.64
N LEU A 88 -22.94 2.73 2.57
CA LEU A 88 -21.69 1.98 2.42
C LEU A 88 -20.47 2.90 2.36
N LEU A 89 -20.58 4.06 1.69
CA LEU A 89 -19.53 5.07 1.66
C LEU A 89 -19.23 5.58 3.08
N ILE A 90 -20.25 5.93 3.87
CA ILE A 90 -20.07 6.38 5.26
C ILE A 90 -19.38 5.29 6.10
N ILE A 91 -19.84 4.04 5.99
CA ILE A 91 -19.22 2.90 6.71
C ILE A 91 -17.77 2.72 6.28
N GLN A 92 -17.47 2.84 4.98
CA GLN A 92 -16.12 2.65 4.45
C GLN A 92 -15.20 3.79 4.87
N VAL A 93 -15.67 5.04 4.88
CA VAL A 93 -14.94 6.19 5.41
C VAL A 93 -14.67 6.00 6.90
N ALA A 94 -15.67 5.58 7.69
CA ALA A 94 -15.49 5.30 9.12
C ALA A 94 -14.45 4.20 9.36
N ARG A 95 -14.52 3.09 8.61
CA ARG A 95 -13.52 2.00 8.66
C ARG A 95 -12.13 2.47 8.24
N MET A 96 -12.05 3.34 7.24
CA MET A 96 -10.79 3.92 6.79
C MET A 96 -10.19 4.79 7.90
N VAL A 97 -10.97 5.70 8.49
CA VAL A 97 -10.52 6.54 9.61
C VAL A 97 -10.09 5.69 10.81
N ASP A 98 -10.87 4.68 11.18
CA ASP A 98 -10.55 3.75 12.25
C ASP A 98 -9.25 2.98 11.96
N TYR A 99 -9.12 2.44 10.74
CA TYR A 99 -7.89 1.80 10.31
C TYR A 99 -6.69 2.75 10.40
N GLN A 100 -6.88 4.00 9.96
CA GLN A 100 -5.82 4.98 9.93
C GLN A 100 -5.38 5.47 11.31
N THR A 101 -6.30 5.49 12.27
CA THR A 101 -6.04 5.91 13.66
C THR A 101 -5.47 4.78 14.52
N ASN A 102 -5.75 3.53 14.15
CA ASN A 102 -5.39 2.36 14.97
C ASN A 102 -4.35 1.43 14.35
N ASN A 103 -3.91 1.63 13.09
CA ASN A 103 -2.93 0.74 12.46
C ASN A 103 -1.65 1.43 11.99
N SER A 104 -0.54 0.67 12.06
CA SER A 104 0.72 1.05 11.44
C SER A 104 0.59 1.00 9.92
N THR A 105 1.44 1.74 9.20
CA THR A 105 1.58 1.55 7.75
C THR A 105 1.89 0.07 7.47
N PRO A 106 1.21 -0.58 6.50
CA PRO A 106 1.38 -2.00 6.26
C PRO A 106 2.85 -2.38 6.01
N VAL A 107 3.29 -3.45 6.65
CA VAL A 107 4.56 -4.08 6.35
C VAL A 107 4.59 -4.51 4.88
N GLY A 108 5.70 -4.26 4.19
CA GLY A 108 5.89 -4.47 2.76
C GLY A 108 5.62 -3.24 1.89
N THR A 109 5.04 -2.17 2.46
CA THR A 109 4.75 -0.92 1.73
C THR A 109 6.02 -0.20 1.32
N ASP A 110 6.08 0.19 0.04
CA ASP A 110 7.13 1.04 -0.51
C ASP A 110 6.78 2.51 -0.25
N ILE A 111 7.67 3.21 0.45
CA ILE A 111 7.56 4.64 0.75
C ILE A 111 8.63 5.36 -0.05
N THR A 112 8.25 6.47 -0.67
CA THR A 112 9.09 7.19 -1.62
C THR A 112 9.45 8.55 -1.03
N PHE A 113 10.73 8.85 -0.99
CA PHE A 113 11.27 10.16 -0.70
C PHE A 113 10.84 11.15 -1.79
N GLU A 114 10.13 12.20 -1.41
CA GLU A 114 9.38 13.03 -2.36
C GLU A 114 10.26 13.74 -3.41
N LYS A 115 11.47 14.17 -3.04
CA LYS A 115 12.35 14.97 -3.92
C LYS A 115 13.32 14.09 -4.71
N SER A 116 13.92 13.09 -4.07
CA SER A 116 14.87 12.17 -4.72
C SER A 116 14.19 11.05 -5.51
N GLY A 117 12.91 10.76 -5.22
CA GLY A 117 12.23 9.58 -5.75
C GLY A 117 12.81 8.26 -5.25
N ALA A 118 13.73 8.30 -4.27
CA ALA A 118 14.31 7.12 -3.66
C ALA A 118 13.24 6.36 -2.88
N THR A 119 13.22 5.04 -3.01
CA THR A 119 12.16 4.22 -2.39
C THR A 119 12.75 3.29 -1.33
N VAL A 120 12.09 3.28 -0.18
CA VAL A 120 12.42 2.47 1.00
C VAL A 120 11.18 1.68 1.40
N LYS A 121 11.36 0.40 1.76
CA LYS A 121 10.28 -0.51 2.14
C LYS A 121 10.22 -0.66 3.65
N ILE A 122 9.05 -0.57 4.26
CA ILE A 122 8.87 -1.01 5.66
C ILE A 122 8.95 -2.54 5.66
N SER A 123 10.10 -3.08 6.08
CA SER A 123 10.33 -4.52 6.10
C SER A 123 9.61 -5.19 7.26
N ASP A 124 9.67 -4.60 8.45
CA ASP A 124 9.10 -5.16 9.66
C ASP A 124 8.89 -4.08 10.72
N ILE A 125 7.91 -4.31 11.60
CA ILE A 125 7.69 -3.52 12.81
C ILE A 125 7.65 -4.51 13.98
N TRP A 126 8.50 -4.28 14.98
CA TRP A 126 8.62 -5.13 16.16
C TRP A 126 8.45 -4.31 17.42
N THR A 127 7.98 -4.95 18.49
CA THR A 127 8.01 -4.39 19.83
C THR A 127 8.15 -5.49 20.87
N ASP A 128 8.61 -5.14 22.06
CA ASP A 128 8.75 -6.07 23.16
C ASP A 128 7.42 -6.30 23.89
N LYS A 129 7.38 -7.31 24.75
CA LYS A 129 6.16 -7.71 25.48
C LYS A 129 5.58 -6.56 26.29
N LYS A 130 6.45 -5.73 26.88
CA LYS A 130 6.07 -4.57 27.70
C LYS A 130 5.76 -3.32 26.88
N ARG A 131 5.96 -3.35 25.55
CA ARG A 131 5.79 -2.22 24.62
C ARG A 131 6.63 -1.00 25.02
N GLU A 132 7.80 -1.25 25.59
CA GLU A 132 8.78 -0.24 26.02
C GLU A 132 9.76 0.11 24.90
N VAL A 133 9.91 -0.76 23.91
CA VAL A 133 10.69 -0.47 22.70
C VAL A 133 9.92 -0.91 21.49
N THR A 134 9.77 -0.01 20.52
CA THR A 134 9.24 -0.30 19.18
C THR A 134 10.34 -0.06 18.15
N VAL A 135 10.54 -1.01 17.25
CA VAL A 135 11.57 -0.97 16.21
C VAL A 135 10.91 -1.07 14.85
N VAL A 136 11.23 -0.13 13.95
CA VAL A 136 10.84 -0.18 12.55
C VAL A 136 12.06 -0.44 11.69
N LYS A 137 11.98 -1.49 10.87
CA LYS A 137 13.02 -1.88 9.93
C LYS A 137 12.68 -1.36 8.54
N LEU A 138 13.59 -0.58 7.97
CA LEU A 138 13.47 0.09 6.69
C LEU A 138 14.48 -0.50 5.71
N LYS A 139 14.00 -1.18 4.67
CA LYS A 139 14.85 -1.78 3.64
C LYS A 139 15.05 -0.82 2.48
N TYR A 140 16.30 -0.47 2.22
CA TYR A 140 16.69 0.43 1.14
C TYR A 140 16.80 -0.32 -0.18
N SER A 141 16.20 0.23 -1.24
CA SER A 141 16.47 -0.23 -2.61
C SER A 141 17.87 0.19 -3.07
N ASN A 142 18.46 -0.50 -4.06
CA ASN A 142 19.80 -0.16 -4.56
C ASN A 142 19.89 1.31 -5.00
N LYS A 143 18.88 1.78 -5.75
CA LYS A 143 18.76 3.20 -6.15
C LYS A 143 18.67 4.15 -4.94
N ALA A 144 17.98 3.74 -3.88
CA ALA A 144 17.91 4.56 -2.67
C ALA A 144 19.27 4.66 -1.95
N ARG A 145 20.10 3.61 -2.00
CA ARG A 145 21.46 3.63 -1.41
C ARG A 145 22.42 4.55 -2.16
N GLU A 146 22.22 4.74 -3.46
CA GLU A 146 23.04 5.64 -4.28
C GLU A 146 22.73 7.12 -4.02
N VAL A 147 21.47 7.44 -3.65
CA VAL A 147 20.99 8.81 -3.57
C VAL A 147 20.84 9.32 -2.13
N LEU A 148 20.51 8.43 -1.19
CA LEU A 148 20.28 8.79 0.20
C LEU A 148 21.55 8.62 1.05
N SER A 149 21.62 9.37 2.16
CA SER A 149 22.72 9.23 3.11
C SER A 149 22.76 7.83 3.72
N LEU A 150 23.94 7.22 3.78
CA LEU A 150 24.17 6.01 4.55
C LEU A 150 24.42 6.28 6.05
N SER A 151 24.49 7.56 6.44
CA SER A 151 24.72 7.99 7.82
C SER A 151 23.42 8.48 8.44
N GLY A 152 23.02 7.89 9.58
CA GLY A 152 21.76 8.17 10.29
C GLY A 152 21.65 9.61 10.77
N ASP A 153 22.76 10.23 11.19
CA ASP A 153 22.85 11.64 11.63
C ASP A 153 22.48 12.67 10.55
N LYS A 154 22.40 12.24 9.28
CA LYS A 154 21.92 13.05 8.16
C LYS A 154 20.42 12.92 7.92
N TYR A 155 19.67 12.41 8.88
CA TYR A 155 18.21 12.41 8.83
C TYR A 155 17.65 13.21 10.00
N ASN A 156 16.69 14.09 9.72
CA ASN A 156 15.92 14.77 10.75
C ASN A 156 14.67 13.95 11.02
N LEU A 157 14.41 13.66 12.30
CA LEU A 157 13.26 12.87 12.73
C LEU A 157 12.23 13.75 13.41
N TYR A 158 10.98 13.60 13.01
CA TYR A 158 9.85 14.31 13.60
C TYR A 158 8.79 13.29 14.04
N PHE A 159 8.35 13.44 15.29
CA PHE A 159 7.29 12.65 15.89
C PHE A 159 6.03 13.50 15.97
N LEU A 160 5.04 13.18 15.15
CA LEU A 160 3.81 13.97 15.08
C LEU A 160 2.81 13.43 16.09
N HIS A 161 2.37 14.31 16.98
CA HIS A 161 1.46 13.98 18.08
C HIS A 161 0.28 14.96 18.13
N THR A 162 -0.71 14.65 18.96
CA THR A 162 -1.76 15.61 19.32
C THR A 162 -1.46 16.19 20.69
N THR A 163 -1.86 17.43 20.98
CA THR A 163 -1.61 18.11 22.27
C THR A 163 -1.89 17.25 23.49
N ARG A 164 -2.94 16.42 23.44
CA ARG A 164 -3.39 15.55 24.55
C ARG A 164 -2.59 14.26 24.70
N HIS A 165 -1.83 13.85 23.68
CA HIS A 165 -1.18 12.54 23.61
C HIS A 165 0.26 12.70 23.13
N LYS A 166 1.08 13.29 23.99
CA LYS A 166 2.52 13.39 23.81
C LYS A 166 3.21 12.33 24.67
N PRO A 167 3.54 11.14 24.13
CA PRO A 167 4.22 10.11 24.91
C PRO A 167 5.66 10.56 25.21
N ASP A 168 6.18 10.17 26.37
CA ASP A 168 7.59 10.36 26.71
C ASP A 168 8.42 9.26 26.05
N ILE A 169 9.19 9.64 25.03
CA ILE A 169 9.94 8.70 24.20
C ILE A 169 11.33 9.23 23.85
N GLU A 170 12.25 8.30 23.63
CA GLU A 170 13.49 8.53 22.90
C GLU A 170 13.35 7.92 21.51
N MET A 171 13.72 8.66 20.46
CA MET A 171 13.72 8.15 19.09
C MET A 171 15.11 8.24 18.49
N LYS A 172 15.62 7.10 18.00
CA LYS A 172 16.96 6.98 17.41
C LYS A 172 16.87 6.32 16.04
N TYR A 173 17.68 6.76 15.08
CA TYR A 173 17.72 6.18 13.74
C TYR A 173 19.15 5.90 13.30
N GLY A 174 19.38 4.72 12.72
CA GLY A 174 20.69 4.35 12.19
C GLY A 174 20.59 3.28 11.11
N LEU A 175 21.68 3.08 10.37
CA LEU A 175 21.77 2.08 9.29
C LEU A 175 22.78 1.03 9.68
N LEU A 176 22.38 -0.24 9.63
CA LEU A 176 23.24 -1.35 10.00
C LEU A 176 24.29 -1.59 8.90
N GLY A 177 25.53 -1.13 9.10
CA GLY A 177 26.58 -1.21 8.08
C GLY A 177 26.30 -0.40 6.79
N SER A 178 27.15 -0.55 5.78
CA SER A 178 27.03 0.17 4.49
C SER A 178 25.91 -0.36 3.59
N GLU A 179 25.62 -1.65 3.68
CA GLU A 179 24.64 -2.34 2.84
C GLU A 179 23.45 -2.92 3.61
N GLY A 180 23.38 -2.73 4.93
CA GLY A 180 22.26 -3.26 5.70
C GLY A 180 21.04 -2.36 5.67
N ASP A 181 20.07 -2.74 6.51
CA ASP A 181 18.78 -2.08 6.63
C ASP A 181 18.87 -0.91 7.62
N GLY A 182 17.96 0.06 7.46
CA GLY A 182 17.76 1.15 8.41
C GLY A 182 16.87 0.72 9.58
N TYR A 183 17.16 1.23 10.76
CA TYR A 183 16.42 0.91 11.99
C TYR A 183 16.03 2.19 12.70
N LEU A 184 14.72 2.37 12.87
CA LEU A 184 14.16 3.39 13.74
C LEU A 184 13.80 2.73 15.08
N PHE A 185 14.43 3.18 16.15
CA PHE A 185 14.18 2.73 17.51
C PHE A 185 13.36 3.80 18.23
N ILE A 186 12.26 3.39 18.83
CA ILE A 186 11.41 4.23 19.67
C ILE A 186 11.36 3.57 21.05
N LYS A 187 12.08 4.14 22.01
CA LYS A 187 12.08 3.72 23.41
C LYS A 187 11.07 4.58 24.17
N GLY A 188 10.21 3.95 24.95
CA GLY A 188 9.12 4.56 25.69
C GLY A 188 7.77 3.92 25.34
N LYS A 189 6.81 3.99 26.28
CA LYS A 189 5.51 3.35 26.11
C LYS A 189 4.61 4.20 25.21
N LEU A 190 4.29 3.65 24.05
CA LEU A 190 3.32 4.24 23.13
C LEU A 190 1.89 3.87 23.56
N ASP A 191 0.95 4.79 23.38
CA ASP A 191 -0.47 4.47 23.53
C ASP A 191 -0.96 3.53 22.42
N LYS A 192 -2.11 2.88 22.63
CA LYS A 192 -2.80 2.05 21.62
C LYS A 192 -3.41 2.91 20.51
N ARG A 193 -2.56 3.51 19.67
CA ARG A 193 -2.92 4.35 18.51
C ARG A 193 -1.75 4.48 17.54
N ALA A 194 -2.07 4.89 16.32
CA ALA A 194 -1.08 5.23 15.32
C ALA A 194 -0.48 6.62 15.57
N TYR A 195 0.83 6.65 15.74
CA TYR A 195 1.65 7.84 15.67
C TYR A 195 2.26 7.97 14.28
N GLU A 196 2.52 9.19 13.86
CA GLU A 196 3.08 9.46 12.54
C GLU A 196 4.50 9.95 12.69
N ILE A 197 5.40 9.33 11.93
CA ILE A 197 6.81 9.68 11.90
C ILE A 197 7.11 10.28 10.54
N VAL A 198 7.73 11.45 10.57
CA VAL A 198 8.30 12.07 9.38
C VAL A 198 9.81 12.00 9.49
N MET A 199 10.44 11.49 8.44
CA MET A 199 11.89 11.42 8.31
C MET A 199 12.29 12.24 7.10
N ALA A 200 13.13 13.24 7.33
CA ALA A 200 13.63 14.12 6.27
C ALA A 200 15.11 13.87 6.05
N ASN A 201 15.50 13.66 4.80
CA ASN A 201 16.90 13.60 4.42
C ASN A 201 17.51 15.00 4.52
N ALA A 202 18.56 15.15 5.33
CA ALA A 202 19.27 16.40 5.56
C ALA A 202 20.36 16.66 4.50
N LEU A 203 20.68 15.68 3.66
CA LEU A 203 21.48 15.94 2.47
C LEU A 203 20.60 16.66 1.45
N GLU A 204 20.82 17.97 1.31
CA GLU A 204 20.52 18.60 0.03
C GLU A 204 21.42 17.95 -1.01
N VAL A 205 20.83 17.18 -1.91
CA VAL A 205 21.47 16.91 -3.20
C VAL A 205 21.65 18.27 -3.84
N ILE A 206 22.87 18.78 -3.81
CA ILE A 206 23.27 19.97 -4.56
C ILE A 206 23.15 19.58 -6.03
N TYR A 207 21.99 19.80 -6.61
CA TYR A 207 21.91 20.03 -8.04
C TYR A 207 22.47 21.44 -8.24
N GLU A 208 23.67 21.52 -8.82
CA GLU A 208 24.34 22.77 -9.16
C GLU A 208 23.35 23.74 -9.80
N ASP A 209 23.13 24.92 -9.19
CA ASP A 209 23.25 26.21 -9.91
C ASP A 209 23.19 27.47 -9.01
N ASN A 210 23.71 27.47 -7.77
CA ASN A 210 23.75 28.73 -6.99
C ASN A 210 25.06 28.92 -6.23
N LYS A 211 25.96 29.68 -6.86
CA LYS A 211 27.22 30.20 -6.33
C LYS A 211 26.99 31.42 -5.42
N ASP A 212 26.23 31.28 -4.34
CA ASP A 212 26.19 32.35 -3.33
C ASP A 212 26.46 31.82 -1.92
N LYS A 213 27.73 31.97 -1.52
CA LYS A 213 28.23 31.77 -0.17
C LYS A 213 27.71 32.88 0.75
N ARG A 214 26.55 32.65 1.37
CA ARG A 214 26.24 33.20 2.69
C ARG A 214 25.97 32.03 3.62
N SER A 215 26.66 31.99 4.74
CA SER A 215 26.46 30.99 5.81
C SER A 215 25.11 31.24 6.49
N ILE A 216 24.04 30.89 5.79
CA ILE A 216 22.72 30.79 6.38
C ILE A 216 22.68 29.46 7.11
N ASP A 217 22.08 29.42 8.30
CA ASP A 217 21.94 28.20 9.10
C ASP A 217 20.96 27.24 8.38
N ILE A 218 21.50 26.47 7.42
CA ILE A 218 20.75 25.61 6.48
C ILE A 218 19.78 24.68 7.23
N LYS A 219 20.17 24.20 8.43
CA LYS A 219 19.30 23.38 9.28
C LYS A 219 18.04 24.11 9.73
N LYS A 220 18.12 25.38 10.14
CA LYS A 220 16.96 26.16 10.56
C LYS A 220 16.01 26.49 9.40
N LEU A 221 16.56 26.73 8.21
CA LEU A 221 15.75 26.92 7.01
C LEU A 221 15.05 25.62 6.60
N GLN A 222 15.77 24.49 6.62
CA GLN A 222 15.22 23.18 6.30
C GLN A 222 14.12 22.80 7.30
N ASP A 223 14.34 23.04 8.60
CA ASP A 223 13.35 22.82 9.65
C ASP A 223 12.06 23.60 9.38
N LYS A 224 12.14 24.91 9.09
CA LYS A 224 10.97 25.73 8.77
C LYS A 224 10.25 25.25 7.52
N ALA A 225 11.00 24.85 6.49
CA ALA A 225 10.41 24.32 5.27
C ALA A 225 9.74 22.96 5.51
N ILE A 226 10.29 22.11 6.38
CA ILE A 226 9.70 20.84 6.77
C ILE A 226 8.45 21.07 7.62
N GLU A 227 8.48 21.99 8.58
CA GLU A 227 7.30 22.40 9.36
C GLU A 227 6.19 22.94 8.44
N GLU A 228 6.54 23.78 7.46
CA GLU A 228 5.61 24.24 6.42
C GLU A 228 5.07 23.05 5.60
N THR A 229 5.91 22.08 5.23
CA THR A 229 5.49 20.89 4.46
C THR A 229 4.59 19.98 5.29
N ILE A 230 4.90 19.75 6.57
CA ILE A 230 4.07 18.96 7.50
C ILE A 230 2.73 19.66 7.75
N SER A 231 2.73 20.99 7.86
CA SER A 231 1.51 21.77 8.08
C SER A 231 0.62 21.83 6.82
N ASN A 232 1.24 21.99 5.65
CA ASN A 232 0.56 22.11 4.35
C ASN A 232 0.22 20.76 3.71
N ALA A 233 0.84 19.66 4.14
CA ALA A 233 0.40 18.31 3.84
C ALA A 233 -0.91 18.05 4.59
N SER A 234 -1.96 18.77 4.18
CA SER A 234 -3.34 18.48 4.53
C SER A 234 -3.55 17.00 4.33
N TYR A 235 -3.99 16.36 5.40
CA TYR A 235 -4.03 14.93 5.63
C TYR A 235 -4.88 14.17 4.60
N THR A 236 -4.36 14.01 3.39
CA THR A 236 -4.88 13.15 2.33
C THR A 236 -3.69 12.61 1.54
N GLU A 237 -3.22 11.42 1.91
CA GLU A 237 -2.67 10.38 1.01
C GLU A 237 -1.76 9.41 1.78
N ALA A 238 -2.34 8.62 2.67
CA ALA A 238 -1.88 7.24 2.79
C ALA A 238 -2.24 6.57 1.46
N LYS A 239 -1.24 6.37 0.58
CA LYS A 239 -1.27 5.70 -0.72
C LYS A 239 -2.44 4.71 -0.90
N GLN A 240 -3.58 5.22 -1.31
CA GLN A 240 -4.56 4.52 -2.15
C GLN A 240 -5.05 5.58 -3.11
N GLU A 241 -4.53 5.54 -4.35
CA GLU A 241 -5.02 6.38 -5.43
C GLU A 241 -6.48 6.04 -5.71
N SER A 242 -7.40 6.68 -4.99
CA SER A 242 -8.80 6.71 -5.38
C SER A 242 -8.91 7.64 -6.58
N ILE A 243 -9.56 7.16 -7.64
CA ILE A 243 -9.79 7.86 -8.93
C ILE A 243 -10.38 9.28 -8.72
N PHE A 244 -11.05 9.51 -7.59
CA PHE A 244 -11.58 10.83 -7.19
C PHE A 244 -10.50 11.87 -6.82
N ASN A 245 -9.38 11.49 -6.20
CA ASN A 245 -8.32 12.46 -5.83
C ASN A 245 -7.58 13.00 -7.05
N LYS A 246 -7.43 12.19 -8.10
CA LYS A 246 -6.82 12.62 -9.37
C LYS A 246 -7.65 13.65 -10.14
N MET A 247 -8.98 13.70 -9.92
CA MET A 247 -9.87 14.59 -10.65
C MET A 247 -9.91 16.03 -10.07
N PHE A 248 -9.49 16.24 -8.82
CA PHE A 248 -9.63 17.52 -8.10
C PHE A 248 -8.32 18.18 -7.64
N GLN A 249 -7.15 17.54 -7.82
CA GLN A 249 -5.86 18.14 -7.42
C GLN A 249 -5.05 18.57 -8.65
N SER A 250 -5.25 19.80 -9.13
CA SER A 250 -4.57 20.31 -10.33
C SER A 250 -3.27 21.10 -10.06
N ASN A 251 -2.83 21.31 -8.82
CA ASN A 251 -1.63 22.12 -8.54
C ASN A 251 -0.78 21.54 -7.39
N LYS A 252 -0.13 20.39 -7.59
CA LYS A 252 0.92 19.94 -6.64
C LYS A 252 2.19 20.74 -6.91
N LYS A 253 2.53 21.67 -6.00
CA LYS A 253 3.85 22.34 -5.98
C LYS A 253 4.94 21.26 -5.85
N ALA A 254 6.06 21.43 -6.54
CA ALA A 254 7.19 20.52 -6.43
C ALA A 254 7.65 20.38 -4.96
N PRO A 255 7.98 19.16 -4.49
CA PRO A 255 8.35 18.93 -3.11
C PRO A 255 9.64 19.68 -2.78
N LYS A 256 9.57 20.60 -1.80
CA LYS A 256 10.72 21.41 -1.38
C LYS A 256 11.78 20.57 -0.67
N ASN A 257 11.34 19.55 0.07
CA ASN A 257 12.19 18.73 0.94
C ASN A 257 12.07 17.25 0.57
N ASP A 258 13.14 16.52 0.83
CA ASP A 258 13.17 15.08 0.60
C ASP A 258 12.71 14.34 1.86
N ILE A 259 11.40 14.07 1.94
CA ILE A 259 10.75 13.51 3.13
C ILE A 259 10.07 12.17 2.85
N ILE A 260 9.98 11.35 3.88
CA ILE A 260 9.07 10.22 3.96
C ILE A 260 8.19 10.34 5.20
N ASN A 261 7.01 9.76 5.11
CA ASN A 261 6.03 9.75 6.19
C ASN A 261 5.42 8.35 6.31
N PHE A 262 5.34 7.84 7.54
CA PHE A 262 4.66 6.59 7.83
C PHE A 262 4.12 6.55 9.26
N ARG A 263 3.22 5.60 9.49
CA ARG A 263 2.56 5.42 10.78
C ARG A 263 3.06 4.21 11.52
N ILE A 264 3.14 4.35 12.82
CA ILE A 264 3.56 3.32 13.75
C ILE A 264 2.54 3.25 14.88
N ASN A 265 2.01 2.07 15.14
CA ASN A 265 1.30 1.72 16.35
C ASN A 265 1.91 0.44 16.90
N ALA A 266 2.44 0.50 18.12
CA ALA A 266 2.98 -0.67 18.81
C ALA A 266 1.95 -1.80 18.97
N PHE A 267 0.64 -1.51 18.89
CA PHE A 267 -0.46 -2.46 19.09
C PHE A 267 -1.19 -2.87 17.80
N SER A 268 -0.69 -2.48 16.62
CA SER A 268 -1.33 -2.88 15.37
C SER A 268 -1.10 -4.37 15.07
N GLU A 269 -2.03 -4.99 14.34
CA GLU A 269 -1.96 -6.41 13.96
C GLU A 269 -0.69 -6.75 13.16
N ASN A 270 -0.15 -5.78 12.41
CA ASN A 270 1.06 -5.94 11.63
C ASN A 270 2.36 -5.75 12.45
N THR A 271 2.26 -5.44 13.74
CA THR A 271 3.40 -5.24 14.63
C THR A 271 3.70 -6.52 15.41
N LYS A 272 4.87 -7.11 15.14
CA LYS A 272 5.31 -8.36 15.76
C LYS A 272 5.72 -8.13 17.20
N VAL A 273 5.36 -9.07 18.07
CA VAL A 273 5.64 -8.99 19.52
C VAL A 273 6.70 -10.01 19.87
N TYR A 274 7.82 -9.53 20.39
CA TYR A 274 8.84 -10.39 20.98
C TYR A 274 8.49 -10.68 22.43
N ASP A 275 8.39 -11.96 22.80
CA ASP A 275 8.19 -12.41 24.18
C ASP A 275 9.50 -12.30 24.99
N GLY A 276 9.88 -11.06 25.27
CA GLY A 276 11.08 -10.68 26.00
C GLY A 276 11.17 -9.16 26.13
N SER A 277 12.38 -8.64 26.35
CA SER A 277 12.66 -7.20 26.35
C SER A 277 13.80 -6.86 25.41
N PHE A 278 13.64 -5.76 24.69
CA PHE A 278 14.72 -5.14 23.90
C PHE A 278 15.54 -4.14 24.73
N LEU A 279 15.34 -4.09 26.04
CA LEU A 279 16.17 -3.31 26.95
C LEU A 279 17.25 -4.19 27.60
N THR A 280 18.40 -3.57 27.87
CA THR A 280 19.42 -4.12 28.75
C THR A 280 18.96 -4.01 30.21
N LYS A 281 19.72 -4.60 31.14
CA LYS A 281 19.43 -4.49 32.57
C LYS A 281 19.50 -3.04 33.06
N ASP A 282 20.30 -2.21 32.38
CA ASP A 282 20.51 -0.80 32.70
C ASP A 282 19.43 0.11 32.10
N GLY A 283 18.49 -0.44 31.31
CA GLY A 283 17.39 0.31 30.70
C GLY A 283 17.74 0.96 29.35
N ASP A 284 18.89 0.63 28.77
CA ASP A 284 19.28 1.03 27.42
C ASP A 284 18.79 0.05 26.35
N ILE A 285 18.77 0.48 25.10
CA ILE A 285 18.37 -0.40 23.98
C ILE A 285 19.44 -1.47 23.77
N ASP A 286 19.03 -2.73 23.79
CA ASP A 286 19.86 -3.87 23.46
C ASP A 286 19.86 -4.10 21.94
N TYR A 287 20.79 -3.40 21.27
CA TYR A 287 20.95 -3.43 19.82
C TYR A 287 21.19 -4.86 19.28
N GLY A 288 21.95 -5.69 20.00
CA GLY A 288 22.21 -7.09 19.65
C GLY A 288 20.93 -7.93 19.67
N LYS A 289 20.11 -7.80 20.72
CA LYS A 289 18.80 -8.47 20.78
C LYS A 289 17.85 -7.99 19.68
N VAL A 290 17.85 -6.69 19.36
CA VAL A 290 17.03 -6.18 18.26
C VAL A 290 17.43 -6.85 16.95
N VAL A 291 18.70 -6.76 16.54
CA VAL A 291 19.15 -7.32 15.25
C VAL A 291 18.93 -8.83 15.18
N SER A 292 19.25 -9.57 16.25
CA SER A 292 19.08 -11.02 16.28
C SER A 292 17.61 -11.43 16.08
N LYS A 293 16.65 -10.70 16.67
CA LYS A 293 15.22 -11.01 16.52
C LYS A 293 14.62 -10.50 15.22
N THR A 294 14.98 -9.30 14.76
CA THR A 294 14.35 -8.69 13.59
C THR A 294 14.97 -9.12 12.27
N SER A 295 16.23 -9.55 12.26
CA SER A 295 16.99 -9.73 11.01
C SER A 295 17.64 -11.10 10.88
N LEU A 296 18.15 -11.68 11.97
CA LEU A 296 18.81 -12.97 11.92
C LEU A 296 17.88 -14.15 12.17
N SER A 297 16.78 -13.95 12.92
CA SER A 297 15.90 -15.04 13.34
C SER A 297 15.39 -15.92 12.19
N HIS A 298 15.04 -15.34 11.04
CA HIS A 298 14.57 -16.12 9.89
C HIS A 298 15.71 -16.87 9.17
N ALA A 299 16.88 -16.25 9.03
CA ALA A 299 18.05 -16.88 8.42
C ALA A 299 18.55 -18.04 9.29
N VAL A 300 18.71 -17.80 10.60
CA VAL A 300 19.07 -18.81 11.60
C VAL A 300 18.05 -19.94 11.62
N LYS A 301 16.74 -19.64 11.62
CA LYS A 301 15.71 -20.68 11.62
C LYS A 301 15.79 -21.58 10.39
N LYS A 302 16.06 -21.02 9.21
CA LYS A 302 16.24 -21.80 7.97
C LYS A 302 17.48 -22.69 8.06
N LEU A 303 18.60 -22.17 8.56
CA LEU A 303 19.83 -22.94 8.78
C LEU A 303 19.60 -24.06 9.81
N GLU A 304 18.89 -23.80 10.90
CA GLU A 304 18.54 -24.80 11.92
C GLU A 304 17.62 -25.90 11.38
N GLU A 305 16.66 -25.56 10.52
CA GLU A 305 15.81 -26.53 9.83
C GLU A 305 16.62 -27.42 8.87
N THR A 306 17.54 -26.83 8.09
CA THR A 306 18.47 -27.58 7.24
C THR A 306 19.36 -28.49 8.07
N LEU A 307 20.01 -27.96 9.13
CA LEU A 307 20.86 -28.74 10.03
C LEU A 307 20.11 -29.95 10.62
N LYS A 308 18.85 -29.76 11.01
CA LYS A 308 18.02 -30.84 11.53
C LYS A 308 17.77 -31.94 10.50
N ASN A 309 17.47 -31.57 9.25
CA ASN A 309 17.24 -32.53 8.17
C ASN A 309 18.52 -33.31 7.84
N GLU A 310 19.65 -32.63 7.78
CA GLU A 310 20.97 -33.23 7.51
C GLU A 310 21.36 -34.23 8.62
N LYS A 311 21.12 -33.89 9.89
CA LYS A 311 21.32 -34.82 11.02
C LYS A 311 20.44 -36.08 10.92
N LEU A 312 19.18 -35.93 10.50
CA LEU A 312 18.26 -37.05 10.30
C LEU A 312 18.72 -37.95 9.14
N GLU A 313 19.13 -37.38 8.01
CA GLU A 313 19.67 -38.14 6.89
C GLU A 313 20.95 -38.89 7.28
N ARG A 314 21.87 -38.23 7.97
CA ARG A 314 23.10 -38.84 8.51
C ARG A 314 22.80 -40.01 9.45
N GLN A 315 21.78 -39.89 10.29
CA GLN A 315 21.31 -40.98 11.14
C GLN A 315 20.77 -42.16 10.31
N SER A 316 20.01 -41.90 9.24
CA SER A 316 19.52 -42.96 8.34
C SER A 316 20.64 -43.73 7.64
N TYR A 317 21.72 -43.03 7.26
CA TYR A 317 22.92 -43.66 6.70
C TYR A 317 23.66 -44.49 7.73
N THR A 318 23.71 -44.04 8.99
CA THR A 318 24.33 -44.80 10.08
C THR A 318 23.62 -46.15 10.31
N VAL A 319 22.28 -46.14 10.35
CA VAL A 319 21.47 -47.37 10.45
C VAL A 319 21.71 -48.29 9.26
N SER A 320 21.74 -47.74 8.04
CA SER A 320 22.02 -48.51 6.82
C SER A 320 23.44 -49.12 6.84
N LEU A 321 24.43 -48.36 7.31
CA LEU A 321 25.81 -48.80 7.44
C LEU A 321 25.93 -50.01 8.38
N GLU A 322 25.23 -49.98 9.51
CA GLU A 322 25.19 -51.10 10.48
C GLU A 322 24.62 -52.37 9.84
N GLU A 323 23.49 -52.27 9.13
CA GLU A 323 22.88 -53.39 8.41
C GLU A 323 23.83 -54.01 7.38
N TYR A 324 24.51 -53.19 6.56
CA TYR A 324 25.47 -53.71 5.57
C TYR A 324 26.74 -54.29 6.22
N LYS A 325 27.21 -53.72 7.34
CA LYS A 325 28.31 -54.30 8.13
C LYS A 325 27.91 -55.66 8.72
N ASP A 326 26.69 -55.82 9.20
CA ASP A 326 26.20 -57.08 9.75
C ASP A 326 25.96 -58.15 8.67
N ARG A 327 25.64 -57.74 7.43
CA ARG A 327 25.65 -58.65 6.27
C ARG A 327 27.06 -59.16 5.97
N LEU A 328 28.07 -58.28 5.98
CA LEU A 328 29.48 -58.67 5.78
C LEU A 328 30.04 -59.57 6.88
N LYS A 329 29.56 -59.42 8.13
CA LYS A 329 29.92 -60.36 9.22
C LYS A 329 29.37 -61.76 8.96
N ARG A 330 28.16 -61.86 8.38
CA ARG A 330 27.50 -63.13 8.05
C ARG A 330 28.04 -63.75 6.77
N ASP A 331 28.40 -62.94 5.80
CA ASP A 331 28.92 -63.34 4.49
C ASP A 331 30.05 -62.39 4.05
N LYS A 332 31.30 -62.87 4.16
CA LYS A 332 32.49 -62.06 3.91
C LYS A 332 32.74 -61.74 2.44
N ASP A 333 32.18 -62.54 1.53
CA ASP A 333 32.42 -62.39 0.08
C ASP A 333 31.30 -61.59 -0.62
N ASN A 334 30.38 -61.01 0.16
CA ASN A 334 29.29 -60.18 -0.34
C ASN A 334 29.78 -58.83 -0.89
N LYS A 335 30.08 -58.80 -2.20
CA LYS A 335 30.56 -57.60 -2.90
C LYS A 335 29.60 -56.41 -2.83
N ASP A 336 28.30 -56.64 -2.95
CA ASP A 336 27.28 -55.58 -2.90
C ASP A 336 27.25 -54.88 -1.54
N ALA A 337 27.41 -55.64 -0.45
CA ALA A 337 27.51 -55.10 0.90
C ALA A 337 28.82 -54.34 1.10
N ALA A 338 29.95 -54.85 0.59
CA ALA A 338 31.24 -54.16 0.66
C ALA A 338 31.23 -52.79 -0.06
N ASP A 339 30.66 -52.73 -1.27
CA ASP A 339 30.55 -51.49 -2.03
C ASP A 339 29.56 -50.51 -1.38
N SER A 340 28.47 -51.02 -0.82
CA SER A 340 27.50 -50.20 -0.08
C SER A 340 28.11 -49.61 1.20
N VAL A 341 28.92 -50.36 1.95
CA VAL A 341 29.63 -49.83 3.11
C VAL A 341 30.55 -48.69 2.71
N LYS A 342 31.36 -48.84 1.64
CA LYS A 342 32.25 -47.76 1.17
C LYS A 342 31.47 -46.50 0.79
N ARG A 343 30.41 -46.66 -0.02
CA ARG A 343 29.57 -45.53 -0.46
C ARG A 343 28.89 -44.84 0.71
N ILE A 344 28.29 -45.60 1.63
CA ILE A 344 27.58 -45.02 2.78
C ILE A 344 28.57 -44.34 3.73
N THR A 345 29.76 -44.90 3.94
CA THR A 345 30.80 -44.26 4.76
C THR A 345 31.17 -42.89 4.19
N LYS A 346 31.42 -42.81 2.87
CA LYS A 346 31.71 -41.55 2.20
C LYS A 346 30.56 -40.54 2.34
N ASN A 347 29.32 -40.99 2.17
CA ASN A 347 28.16 -40.10 2.35
C ASN A 347 28.03 -39.60 3.80
N ILE A 348 28.39 -40.40 4.80
CA ILE A 348 28.41 -39.97 6.21
C ILE A 348 29.48 -38.90 6.41
N GLU A 349 30.69 -39.09 5.85
CA GLU A 349 31.77 -38.09 5.93
C GLU A 349 31.36 -36.76 5.28
N GLU A 350 30.81 -36.79 4.07
CA GLU A 350 30.31 -35.60 3.36
C GLU A 350 29.20 -34.88 4.16
N LYS A 351 28.34 -35.63 4.85
CA LYS A 351 27.28 -35.07 5.70
C LYS A 351 27.83 -34.49 7.00
N ASP A 352 28.80 -35.15 7.63
CA ASP A 352 29.43 -34.67 8.88
C ASP A 352 30.16 -33.35 8.61
N GLU A 353 30.87 -33.20 7.48
CA GLU A 353 31.48 -31.93 7.06
C GLU A 353 30.45 -30.81 6.87
N LEU A 354 29.33 -31.12 6.20
CA LEU A 354 28.25 -30.16 5.96
C LEU A 354 27.54 -29.74 7.25
N ILE A 355 27.30 -30.69 8.16
CA ILE A 355 26.73 -30.45 9.50
C ILE A 355 27.65 -29.50 10.28
N GLU A 356 28.97 -29.76 10.29
CA GLU A 356 29.93 -28.91 10.99
C GLU A 356 29.98 -27.49 10.39
N ALA A 357 29.91 -27.37 9.06
CA ALA A 357 29.86 -26.08 8.38
C ALA A 357 28.59 -25.30 8.75
N LEU A 358 27.41 -25.95 8.75
CA LEU A 358 26.15 -25.34 9.15
C LEU A 358 26.14 -24.92 10.62
N GLU A 359 26.70 -25.74 11.52
CA GLU A 359 26.84 -25.40 12.94
C GLU A 359 27.71 -24.15 13.14
N LYS A 360 28.86 -24.08 12.45
CA LYS A 360 29.72 -22.89 12.46
C LYS A 360 29.00 -21.65 11.94
N GLU A 361 28.27 -21.77 10.84
CA GLU A 361 27.53 -20.63 10.26
C GLU A 361 26.40 -20.15 11.19
N ILE A 362 25.66 -21.08 11.80
CA ILE A 362 24.64 -20.75 12.81
C ILE A 362 25.27 -20.04 14.00
N ASP A 363 26.42 -20.52 14.48
CA ASP A 363 27.13 -19.90 15.60
C ASP A 363 27.62 -18.49 15.25
N VAL A 364 28.11 -18.26 14.02
CA VAL A 364 28.46 -16.91 13.57
C VAL A 364 27.26 -15.97 13.68
N TYR A 365 26.07 -16.39 13.24
CA TYR A 365 24.88 -15.55 13.34
C TYR A 365 24.35 -15.40 14.77
N LYS A 366 24.39 -16.44 15.60
CA LYS A 366 23.93 -16.39 17.00
C LYS A 366 24.84 -15.58 17.90
N ASN A 367 26.15 -15.67 17.66
CA ASN A 367 27.18 -15.00 18.44
C ASN A 367 27.60 -13.66 17.84
N ALA A 368 27.04 -13.26 16.70
CA ALA A 368 27.22 -11.92 16.15
C ALA A 368 26.74 -10.87 17.17
N SER A 369 27.69 -10.23 17.84
CA SER A 369 27.42 -9.15 18.76
C SER A 369 27.22 -7.86 17.97
N PHE A 370 26.00 -7.32 17.98
CA PHE A 370 25.74 -5.98 17.46
C PHE A 370 25.69 -4.99 18.62
N SER A 371 26.53 -3.96 18.54
CA SER A 371 26.48 -2.79 19.38
C SER A 371 25.82 -1.62 18.63
N LYS A 372 25.67 -0.50 19.33
CA LYS A 372 25.24 0.77 18.75
C LYS A 372 26.12 1.19 17.55
N ASP A 373 27.43 0.93 17.62
CA ASP A 373 28.40 1.39 16.63
C ASP A 373 28.22 0.71 15.27
N ASN A 374 27.61 -0.49 15.24
CA ASN A 374 27.28 -1.17 13.98
C ASN A 374 26.22 -0.42 13.16
N PHE A 375 25.51 0.54 13.77
CA PHE A 375 24.52 1.39 13.10
C PHE A 375 25.11 2.68 12.52
N GLY A 376 26.44 2.81 12.55
CA GLY A 376 27.16 4.01 12.16
C GLY A 376 26.80 5.21 13.05
N ASN A 377 26.93 6.41 12.51
CA ASN A 377 26.51 7.62 13.21
C ASN A 377 24.98 7.69 13.23
N MET A 378 24.40 7.37 14.37
CA MET A 378 22.95 7.42 14.56
C MET A 378 22.45 8.86 14.72
N GLN A 379 21.25 9.14 14.23
CA GLN A 379 20.47 10.28 14.70
C GLN A 379 19.87 9.92 16.06
N GLU A 380 20.10 10.76 17.06
CA GLU A 380 19.60 10.58 18.43
C GLU A 380 18.67 11.70 18.88
N LYS A 381 18.54 12.75 18.06
CA LYS A 381 17.67 13.89 18.30
C LYS A 381 16.44 13.78 17.40
N PHE A 382 15.30 14.10 17.96
CA PHE A 382 14.05 14.23 17.23
C PHE A 382 13.26 15.43 17.75
N LYS A 383 12.26 15.85 16.98
CA LYS A 383 11.35 16.93 17.38
C LYS A 383 9.93 16.41 17.48
N TYR A 384 9.22 16.85 18.51
CA TYR A 384 7.78 16.71 18.56
C TYR A 384 7.13 17.77 17.68
N PHE A 385 6.15 17.36 16.87
CA PHE A 385 5.33 18.27 16.10
C PHE A 385 3.87 18.10 16.49
N ASP A 386 3.25 19.17 16.98
CA ASP A 386 1.86 19.15 17.44
C ASP A 386 0.93 19.44 16.27
N LYS A 387 0.12 18.44 15.89
CA LYS A 387 -0.82 18.54 14.78
C LYS A 387 -1.87 19.64 14.98
N GLN A 388 -2.28 19.92 16.21
CA GLN A 388 -3.39 20.86 16.48
C GLN A 388 -2.94 22.33 16.41
N LYS A 389 -1.70 22.63 16.80
CA LYS A 389 -1.14 24.00 16.71
C LYS A 389 -0.87 24.45 15.27
N ALA A 390 -0.81 23.53 14.32
CA ALA A 390 -0.63 23.81 12.89
C ALA A 390 -1.92 24.26 12.18
N GLY A 391 -3.02 24.50 12.92
CA GLY A 391 -4.29 25.00 12.36
C GLY A 391 -5.30 23.90 12.02
N TYR A 392 -5.35 22.83 12.82
CA TYR A 392 -6.28 21.71 12.67
C TYR A 392 -7.17 21.50 13.89
#